data_AF-E1JHF6-F1
#
_entry.id   AF-E1JHF6-F1
#
_cell.length_a   1.000
_cell.length_b   1.000
_cell.length_c   1.000
_cell.angle_alpha   90.00
_cell.angle_beta   90.00
_cell.angle_gamma   90.00
#
_symmetry.space_group_name_H-M   'P 1'
#
loop_
_entity.id
_entity.type
_entity.pdbx_description
1 polymer ?
#
loop_
_entity_poly.entity_id
_entity_poly.type
_entity_poly.pdbx_seq_one_letter_code
_entity_poly.pdbx_strand_id
1 'polypeptide(L)'
;MCILNILFIMLFNTMFKDVVSIKSMLCRRDEEKMACVEKNTWVFDRNAQTCISVIPDKEPCGHFVSEKACKDLCLRTGQKYFWIEEKGKNF
;
A
#
# COMPACT_ATOMS: atom_id res chain seq x y z
N MET A 1 1.39 32.20 20.74
CA MET A 1 0.52 31.70 19.65
C MET A 1 1.29 30.97 18.52
N CYS A 2 2.58 31.26 18.27
CA CYS A 2 3.33 30.59 17.19
C CYS A 2 3.68 29.12 17.48
N ILE A 3 4.05 28.79 18.73
CA ILE A 3 4.46 27.42 19.11
C ILE A 3 3.33 26.41 18.87
N LEU A 4 2.07 26.79 19.16
CA LEU A 4 0.91 25.93 18.93
C LEU A 4 0.72 25.60 17.43
N ASN A 5 0.97 26.57 16.54
CA ASN A 5 0.90 26.37 15.09
C ASN A 5 2.02 25.44 14.59
N ILE A 6 3.25 25.60 15.10
CA ILE A 6 4.37 24.73 14.74
C ILE A 6 4.09 23.29 15.19
N LEU A 7 3.56 23.10 16.41
CA LEU A 7 3.17 21.76 16.90
C LEU A 7 2.07 21.15 16.02
N PHE A 8 1.08 21.93 15.60
CA PHE A 8 0.04 21.46 14.69
C PHE A 8 0.61 21.06 13.33
N ILE A 9 1.49 21.87 12.74
CA ILE A 9 2.18 21.54 11.47
C ILE A 9 3.02 20.26 11.63
N MET A 10 3.75 20.10 12.72
CA MET A 10 4.54 18.88 12.99
C MET A 10 3.64 17.65 13.09
N LEU A 11 2.54 17.73 13.85
CA LEU A 11 1.56 16.64 13.99
C LEU A 11 0.91 16.28 12.66
N PHE A 12 0.53 17.27 11.85
CA PHE A 12 -0.01 17.00 10.51
C PHE A 12 1.03 16.30 9.62
N ASN A 13 2.28 16.77 9.63
CA ASN A 13 3.34 16.16 8.84
C ASN A 13 3.68 14.73 9.29
N THR A 14 3.62 14.41 10.58
CA THR A 14 3.80 13.02 11.03
C THR A 14 2.66 12.15 10.54
N MET A 15 1.41 12.59 10.74
CA MET A 15 0.22 11.84 10.31
C MET A 15 0.20 11.59 8.79
N PHE A 16 0.61 12.56 7.97
CA PHE A 16 0.70 12.37 6.52
C PHE A 16 1.85 11.43 6.10
N LYS A 17 2.98 11.45 6.80
CA LYS A 17 4.08 10.49 6.53
C LYS A 17 3.62 9.06 6.77
N ASP A 18 2.82 8.82 7.81
CA ASP A 18 2.27 7.49 8.11
C ASP A 18 1.33 7.00 7.00
N VAL A 19 0.46 7.87 6.46
CA VAL A 19 -0.46 7.50 5.38
C VAL A 19 0.27 7.03 4.11
N VAL A 20 1.37 7.71 3.74
CA VAL A 20 2.18 7.32 2.58
C VAL A 20 2.83 5.94 2.80
N SER A 21 3.30 5.68 4.03
CA SER A 21 3.91 4.40 4.41
C SER A 21 2.90 3.24 4.41
N ILE A 22 1.69 3.48 4.93
CA ILE A 22 0.63 2.45 4.95
C ILE A 22 0.24 2.05 3.52
N LYS A 23 0.18 3.02 2.61
CA LYS A 23 -0.13 2.75 1.20
C LYS A 23 0.92 1.85 0.54
N SER A 24 2.21 2.11 0.74
CA SER A 24 3.26 1.28 0.15
C SER A 24 3.28 -0.12 0.75
N MET A 25 3.00 -0.24 2.05
CA MET A 25 2.85 -1.52 2.73
C MET A 25 1.69 -2.34 2.14
N LEU A 26 0.51 -1.75 1.98
CA LEU A 26 -0.67 -2.46 1.45
C LEU A 26 -0.57 -2.81 -0.04
N CYS A 27 0.14 -2.01 -0.83
CA CYS A 27 0.39 -2.30 -2.25
C CYS A 27 1.62 -3.20 -2.47
N ARG A 28 2.30 -3.63 -1.40
CA ARG A 28 3.31 -4.68 -1.43
C ARG A 28 2.62 -6.01 -1.18
N ARG A 29 3.01 -7.03 -1.95
CA ARG A 29 2.58 -8.40 -1.68
C ARG A 29 3.24 -8.84 -0.39
N ASP A 30 2.43 -9.22 0.60
CA ASP A 30 2.94 -9.78 1.84
C ASP A 30 3.66 -11.10 1.55
N GLU A 31 4.78 -11.34 2.23
CA GLU A 31 5.55 -12.58 2.14
C GLU A 31 5.04 -13.63 3.15
N GLU A 32 3.82 -13.44 3.65
CA GLU A 32 3.16 -14.37 4.54
C GLU A 32 3.06 -15.76 3.91
N LYS A 33 3.36 -16.78 4.72
CA LYS A 33 3.41 -18.19 4.31
C LYS A 33 2.08 -18.92 4.49
N MET A 34 1.09 -18.29 5.13
CA MET A 34 -0.19 -18.92 5.40
C MET A 34 -1.09 -18.76 4.17
N ALA A 35 -1.65 -19.87 3.71
CA ALA A 35 -2.59 -19.86 2.60
C ALA A 35 -3.90 -19.19 3.02
N CYS A 36 -4.49 -18.41 2.11
CA CYS A 36 -5.71 -17.68 2.36
C CYS A 36 -6.92 -18.62 2.42
N VAL A 37 -7.70 -18.55 3.49
CA VAL A 37 -8.99 -19.27 3.59
C VAL A 37 -10.14 -18.39 3.10
N GLU A 38 -9.96 -17.06 3.15
CA GLU A 38 -11.00 -16.10 2.77
C GLU A 38 -11.12 -15.93 1.25
N LYS A 39 -12.36 -15.89 0.77
CA LYS A 39 -12.67 -15.66 -0.65
C LYS A 39 -12.76 -14.17 -0.94
N ASN A 40 -12.56 -13.81 -2.21
CA ASN A 40 -12.71 -12.43 -2.71
C ASN A 40 -11.71 -11.43 -2.11
N THR A 41 -10.54 -11.91 -1.68
CA THR A 41 -9.43 -11.02 -1.34
C THR A 41 -8.65 -10.66 -2.61
N TRP A 42 -8.10 -9.45 -2.64
CA TRP A 42 -7.41 -8.87 -3.79
C TRP A 42 -6.04 -8.38 -3.37
N VAL A 43 -5.06 -8.61 -4.23
CA VAL A 43 -3.68 -8.15 -4.03
C VAL A 43 -3.23 -7.37 -5.26
N PHE A 44 -2.38 -6.38 -5.04
CA PHE A 44 -1.79 -5.61 -6.12
C PHE A 44 -0.55 -6.33 -6.66
N ASP A 45 -0.60 -6.76 -7.92
CA ASP A 45 0.57 -7.24 -8.64
C ASP A 45 1.34 -6.04 -9.21
N ARG A 46 2.52 -5.80 -8.64
CA ARG A 46 3.40 -4.69 -9.04
C ARG A 46 4.02 -4.88 -10.41
N ASN A 47 4.22 -6.12 -10.86
CA ASN A 47 4.85 -6.42 -12.15
C ASN A 47 3.85 -6.21 -13.29
N ALA A 48 2.64 -6.71 -13.12
CA ALA A 48 1.54 -6.55 -14.07
C ALA A 48 0.81 -5.20 -13.93
N GLN A 49 1.11 -4.43 -12.88
CA GLN A 49 0.41 -3.19 -12.52
C GLN A 49 -1.11 -3.38 -12.50
N THR A 50 -1.58 -4.44 -11.85
CA THR A 50 -3.00 -4.79 -11.80
C THR A 50 -3.38 -5.34 -10.43
N CYS A 51 -4.68 -5.39 -10.15
CA CYS A 51 -5.22 -6.04 -8.97
C CYS A 51 -5.71 -7.43 -9.37
N ILE A 52 -5.20 -8.46 -8.72
CA ILE A 52 -5.58 -9.86 -8.94
C ILE A 52 -6.37 -10.39 -7.75
N SER A 53 -7.37 -11.21 -8.02
CA SER A 53 -8.06 -11.97 -6.99
C SER A 53 -7.13 -13.08 -6.50
N VAL A 54 -6.99 -13.22 -5.19
CA VAL A 54 -6.23 -14.30 -4.57
C VAL A 54 -7.00 -15.61 -4.69
N ILE A 55 -6.31 -16.69 -5.05
CA ILE A 55 -6.89 -18.02 -5.04
C ILE A 55 -6.81 -18.59 -3.61
N PRO A 56 -7.94 -18.93 -2.97
CA PRO A 56 -7.94 -19.56 -1.66
C PRO A 56 -7.09 -20.84 -1.66
N ASP A 57 -6.47 -21.14 -0.52
CA ASP A 57 -5.64 -22.31 -0.25
C ASP A 57 -4.35 -22.42 -1.10
N LYS A 58 -4.05 -21.43 -1.96
CA LYS A 58 -2.85 -21.42 -2.81
C LYS A 58 -1.92 -20.24 -2.55
N GLU A 59 -2.49 -19.11 -2.17
CA GLU A 59 -1.79 -17.85 -2.04
C GLU A 59 -2.17 -17.16 -0.72
N PRO A 60 -1.29 -16.32 -0.14
CA PRO A 60 -1.63 -15.54 1.04
C PRO A 60 -2.76 -14.56 0.74
N CYS A 61 -3.53 -14.19 1.77
CA CYS A 61 -4.67 -13.30 1.58
C CYS A 61 -4.23 -11.93 1.06
N GLY A 62 -5.05 -11.37 0.18
CA GLY A 62 -4.89 -9.99 -0.25
C GLY A 62 -5.37 -9.03 0.84
N HIS A 63 -4.75 -7.86 0.94
CA HIS A 63 -5.18 -6.83 1.91
C HIS A 63 -6.52 -6.16 1.55
N PHE A 64 -7.05 -6.37 0.34
CA PHE A 64 -8.23 -5.67 -0.13
C PHE A 64 -9.42 -6.62 -0.28
N VAL A 65 -10.58 -6.21 0.22
CA VAL A 65 -11.85 -6.94 0.07
C VAL A 65 -12.52 -6.76 -1.30
N SER A 66 -11.96 -5.90 -2.15
CA SER A 66 -12.48 -5.67 -3.51
C SER A 66 -11.39 -5.18 -4.47
N GLU A 67 -11.56 -5.50 -5.75
CA GLU A 67 -10.71 -4.99 -6.83
C GLU A 67 -10.68 -3.46 -6.87
N LYS A 68 -11.84 -2.83 -6.69
CA LYS A 68 -11.97 -1.37 -6.73
C LYS A 68 -11.12 -0.71 -5.65
N ALA A 69 -11.17 -1.21 -4.41
CA ALA A 69 -10.37 -0.68 -3.32
C ALA A 69 -8.86 -0.81 -3.61
N CYS A 70 -8.44 -1.96 -4.15
CA CYS A 70 -7.05 -2.18 -4.58
C CYS A 70 -6.63 -1.18 -5.66
N LYS A 71 -7.47 -0.95 -6.69
CA LYS A 71 -7.17 0.00 -7.78
C LYS A 71 -7.15 1.44 -7.30
N ASP A 72 -8.15 1.85 -6.52
CA ASP A 72 -8.23 3.21 -5.96
C ASP A 72 -7.00 3.55 -5.11
N LEU A 73 -6.49 2.57 -4.35
CA LEU A 73 -5.27 2.78 -3.59
C LEU A 73 -4.05 2.69 -4.49
N CYS A 74 -3.79 1.55 -5.14
CA CYS A 74 -2.50 1.26 -5.76
C CYS A 74 -2.30 1.82 -7.18
N LEU A 75 -3.36 2.06 -7.96
CA LEU A 75 -3.26 2.54 -9.35
C LEU A 75 -3.36 4.06 -9.51
N ARG A 76 -3.73 4.83 -8.48
CA ARG A 76 -3.77 6.30 -8.61
C ARG A 76 -2.39 6.84 -9.02
N THR A 77 -2.37 7.52 -10.16
CA THR A 77 -1.24 7.87 -11.04
C THR A 77 -0.18 8.82 -10.46
N GLY A 78 -0.18 9.10 -9.16
CA GLY A 78 0.79 10.01 -8.52
C GLY A 78 2.13 9.38 -8.13
N GLN A 79 2.30 8.05 -8.23
CA GLN A 79 3.43 7.35 -7.59
C GLN A 79 4.53 6.83 -8.51
N LYS A 80 4.53 7.10 -9.83
CA LYS A 80 5.68 6.76 -10.70
C LYS A 80 7.02 7.32 -10.13
N TYR A 81 6.96 8.44 -9.40
CA TYR A 81 8.10 9.11 -8.79
C TYR A 81 8.61 8.45 -7.49
N PHE A 82 7.72 7.93 -6.63
CA PHE A 82 8.12 7.39 -5.32
C PHE A 82 8.87 6.05 -5.43
N TRP A 83 8.52 5.21 -6.41
CA TRP A 83 9.19 3.91 -6.62
C TRP A 83 10.62 4.05 -7.15
N ILE A 84 10.95 5.19 -7.75
CA ILE A 84 12.32 5.53 -8.15
C ILE A 84 13.14 5.81 -6.89
N GLU A 85 12.55 6.42 -5.84
CA GLU A 85 13.23 6.69 -4.57
C GLU A 85 13.54 5.42 -3.76
N GLU A 86 12.65 4.42 -3.72
CA GLU A 86 12.95 3.15 -3.02
C GLU A 86 14.03 2.32 -3.75
N LYS A 87 14.01 2.28 -5.10
CA LYS A 87 15.11 1.65 -5.85
C LYS A 87 16.44 2.37 -5.66
N GLY A 88 16.41 3.70 -5.47
CA GLY A 88 17.60 4.51 -5.20
C GLY A 88 18.21 4.31 -3.81
N LYS A 89 17.46 3.74 -2.84
CA LYS A 89 17.99 3.43 -1.49
C LYS A 89 18.68 2.07 -1.38
N ASN A 90 18.53 1.20 -2.38
CA ASN A 90 19.10 -0.14 -2.40
C ASN A 90 20.30 -0.28 -3.36
N PHE A 91 20.90 0.83 -3.79
CA PHE A 91 22.21 0.86 -4.45
C PHE A 91 23.19 1.64 -3.57
#